data_AF-A0A480BAU9-F1
#
_entry.id   AF-A0A480BAU9-F1
#
_cell.length_a   1.000
_cell.length_b   1.000
_cell.length_c   1.000
_cell.angle_alpha   90.00
_cell.angle_beta   90.00
_cell.angle_gamma   90.00
#
_symmetry.space_group_name_H-M   'P 1'
#
loop_
_entity.id
_entity.type
_entity.pdbx_description
1 polymer ?
#
loop_
_entity_poly.entity_id
_entity_poly.type
_entity_poly.pdbx_seq_one_letter_code
_entity_poly.pdbx_strand_id
1 'polypeptide(L)'
;MFIFRLLRRLVLIICIILGAIYAYDAYQSYQGTNRVSKAHTTVEQTIEKNEDTLSRWERIYRMLTFKEKVEIALYQRVSKDTWVKSDVIPDNAKRALIAIEDKRYYKHGAIDVLGVSRALYVNAVAGETVEGGSTITQQLVKNLFLSSKRTMTRKAEEAILAIEMEHYYSKDEILTMYLNTVYYGHNFYGIKEAAEGYFGTSPSRLTLGQCAMLAALPNAPSYLDPYTNYKGAKARQKLVLEQMVDQGMITQAEADYAYTQDLGLDN
;
A
#
# COMPACT_ATOMS: atom_id res chain seq x y z
N MET A 1 27.90 -21.87 21.16
CA MET A 1 27.63 -23.05 20.30
C MET A 1 26.12 -23.32 20.07
N PHE A 2 25.25 -23.15 21.08
CA PHE A 2 23.78 -23.34 20.94
C PHE A 2 23.11 -22.33 19.99
N ILE A 3 23.42 -21.03 20.12
CA ILE A 3 22.90 -19.95 19.26
C ILE A 3 23.23 -20.19 17.78
N PHE A 4 24.46 -20.61 17.48
CA PHE A 4 24.89 -20.92 16.11
C PHE A 4 24.12 -22.12 15.51
N ARG A 5 23.80 -23.13 16.32
CA ARG A 5 22.98 -24.28 15.89
C ARG A 5 21.52 -23.88 15.66
N LEU A 6 20.98 -22.99 16.49
CA LEU A 6 19.63 -22.46 16.35
C LEU A 6 19.50 -21.59 15.09
N LEU A 7 20.46 -20.69 14.87
CA LEU A 7 20.53 -19.83 13.68
C LEU A 7 20.65 -20.68 12.41
N ARG A 8 21.51 -21.70 12.40
CA ARG A 8 21.65 -22.63 11.25
C ARG A 8 20.35 -23.37 10.96
N ARG A 9 19.61 -23.81 12.00
CA ARG A 9 18.30 -24.46 11.83
C ARG A 9 17.26 -23.49 11.26
N LEU A 10 17.22 -22.25 11.74
CA LEU A 10 16.34 -21.20 11.21
C LEU A 10 16.61 -20.91 9.73
N VAL A 11 17.88 -20.72 9.36
CA VAL A 11 18.27 -20.50 7.95
C VAL A 11 17.86 -21.67 7.07
N LEU A 12 18.09 -22.91 7.50
CA LEU A 12 17.67 -24.10 6.76
C LEU A 12 16.14 -24.17 6.59
N ILE A 13 15.37 -23.87 7.63
CA ILE A 13 13.90 -23.84 7.57
C ILE A 13 13.44 -22.77 6.58
N ILE A 14 14.01 -21.57 6.62
CA ILE A 14 13.69 -20.49 5.67
C ILE A 14 14.01 -20.92 4.24
N CYS A 15 15.18 -21.53 3.99
CA CYS A 15 15.54 -22.03 2.67
C CYS A 15 14.57 -23.11 2.16
N ILE A 16 14.12 -24.02 3.04
CA ILE A 16 13.13 -25.06 2.69
C ILE A 16 11.79 -24.41 2.32
N ILE A 17 11.32 -23.45 3.13
CA ILE A 17 10.05 -22.75 2.88
C ILE A 17 10.11 -21.99 1.54
N LEU A 18 11.19 -21.24 1.29
CA LEU A 18 11.37 -20.51 0.04
C LEU A 18 11.47 -21.47 -1.17
N GLY A 19 12.14 -22.62 -1.00
CA GLY A 19 12.20 -23.67 -2.00
C GLY A 19 10.83 -24.28 -2.32
N ALA A 20 10.00 -24.52 -1.30
CA ALA A 20 8.63 -25.00 -1.46
C ALA A 20 7.74 -23.97 -2.14
N ILE A 21 7.84 -22.68 -1.76
CA ILE A 21 7.12 -21.58 -2.41
C ILE A 21 7.49 -21.49 -3.90
N TYR A 22 8.78 -21.60 -4.22
CA TYR A 22 9.24 -21.59 -5.61
C TYR A 22 8.69 -22.78 -6.40
N ALA A 23 8.76 -23.99 -5.85
CA ALA A 23 8.21 -25.19 -6.48
C ALA A 23 6.69 -25.08 -6.71
N TYR A 24 5.95 -24.51 -5.75
CA TYR A 24 4.52 -24.26 -5.88
C TYR A 24 4.20 -23.28 -7.01
N ASP A 25 4.89 -22.15 -7.08
CA ASP A 25 4.67 -21.17 -8.17
C ASP A 25 5.08 -21.73 -9.54
N ALA A 26 6.14 -22.54 -9.61
CA ALA A 26 6.53 -23.23 -10.84
C ALA A 26 5.43 -24.20 -11.30
N TYR A 27 4.83 -24.94 -10.36
CA TYR A 27 3.70 -25.82 -10.63
C TYR A 27 2.46 -25.03 -11.12
N GLN A 28 2.10 -23.95 -10.43
CA GLN A 28 0.95 -23.11 -10.83
C GLN A 28 1.18 -22.43 -12.19
N SER A 29 2.43 -22.01 -12.46
CA SER A 29 2.80 -21.47 -13.78
C SER A 29 2.66 -22.51 -14.87
N TYR A 30 3.06 -23.77 -14.62
CA TYR A 30 2.88 -24.88 -15.55
C TYR A 30 1.40 -25.17 -15.82
N GLN A 31 0.54 -25.07 -14.80
CA GLN A 31 -0.91 -25.24 -14.91
C GLN A 31 -1.63 -24.04 -15.57
N GLY A 32 -0.93 -22.94 -15.84
CA GLY A 32 -1.54 -21.72 -16.38
C GLY A 32 -2.50 -21.02 -15.40
N THR A 33 -2.45 -21.34 -14.11
CA THR A 33 -3.35 -20.81 -13.07
C THR A 33 -2.87 -19.49 -12.46
N ASN A 34 -1.66 -19.05 -12.80
CA ASN A 34 -1.14 -17.75 -12.39
C ASN A 34 -1.99 -16.63 -12.96
N ARG A 35 -2.53 -15.77 -12.07
CA ARG A 35 -3.29 -14.59 -12.50
C ARG A 35 -2.35 -13.61 -13.20
N VAL A 36 -2.76 -13.14 -14.38
CA VAL A 36 -2.05 -12.15 -15.20
C VAL A 36 -1.87 -10.84 -14.41
N SER A 37 -0.75 -10.16 -14.67
CA SER A 37 -0.51 -8.78 -14.18
C SER A 37 -1.68 -7.85 -14.54
N LYS A 38 -1.92 -6.87 -13.67
CA LYS A 38 -2.93 -5.82 -13.84
C LYS A 38 -2.32 -4.41 -13.69
N ALA A 39 -1.11 -4.16 -14.19
CA ALA A 39 -0.61 -2.77 -14.23
C ALA A 39 -1.52 -1.90 -15.09
N HIS A 40 -2.10 -0.87 -14.47
CA HIS A 40 -3.12 -0.03 -15.12
C HIS A 40 -2.53 1.23 -15.74
N THR A 41 -1.34 1.66 -15.30
CA THR A 41 -0.74 2.92 -15.71
C THR A 41 0.62 2.72 -16.38
N THR A 42 1.08 3.70 -17.15
CA THR A 42 2.42 3.65 -17.79
C THR A 42 3.55 3.58 -16.77
N VAL A 43 3.39 4.26 -15.62
CA VAL A 43 4.36 4.20 -14.51
C VAL A 43 4.45 2.78 -13.96
N GLU A 44 3.30 2.15 -13.66
CA GLU A 44 3.26 0.78 -13.18
C GLU A 44 3.84 -0.19 -14.20
N GLN A 45 3.40 -0.12 -15.46
CA GLN A 45 3.91 -0.97 -16.55
C GLN A 45 5.43 -0.88 -16.70
N THR A 46 6.01 0.31 -16.54
CA THR A 46 7.45 0.52 -16.59
C THR A 46 8.16 -0.16 -15.42
N ILE A 47 7.63 0.00 -14.19
CA ILE A 47 8.15 -0.66 -12.99
C ILE A 47 8.09 -2.18 -13.13
N GLU A 48 6.95 -2.71 -13.59
CA GLU A 48 6.80 -4.16 -13.76
C GLU A 48 7.77 -4.74 -14.78
N LYS A 49 7.92 -4.07 -15.93
CA LYS A 49 8.84 -4.49 -16.98
C LYS A 49 10.27 -4.53 -16.46
N ASN A 50 10.68 -3.52 -15.69
CA ASN A 50 12.01 -3.47 -15.10
C ASN A 50 12.20 -4.60 -14.07
N GLU A 51 11.25 -4.77 -13.15
CA GLU A 51 11.30 -5.80 -12.09
C GLU A 51 11.35 -7.22 -12.66
N ASP A 52 10.57 -7.49 -13.70
CA ASP A 52 10.50 -8.79 -14.38
C ASP A 52 11.82 -9.17 -15.06
N THR A 53 12.66 -8.19 -15.40
CA THR A 53 13.97 -8.42 -16.01
C THR A 53 15.11 -8.58 -15.01
N LEU A 54 14.88 -8.31 -13.72
CA LEU A 54 15.93 -8.37 -12.71
C LEU A 54 16.44 -9.80 -12.49
N SER A 55 17.75 -9.96 -12.65
CA SER A 55 18.49 -11.14 -12.23
C SER A 55 18.48 -11.31 -10.71
N ARG A 56 18.81 -12.53 -10.26
CA ARG A 56 18.99 -12.83 -8.82
C ARG A 56 20.05 -11.92 -8.18
N TRP A 57 21.11 -11.57 -8.92
CA TRP A 57 22.17 -10.71 -8.42
C TRP A 57 21.70 -9.27 -8.24
N GLU A 58 20.91 -8.73 -9.16
CA GLU A 58 20.34 -7.38 -9.03
C GLU A 58 19.35 -7.30 -7.87
N ARG A 59 18.56 -8.36 -7.63
CA ARG A 59 17.68 -8.48 -6.47
C ARG A 59 18.46 -8.45 -5.15
N ILE A 60 19.62 -9.12 -5.10
CA ILE A 60 20.52 -9.10 -3.92
C ILE A 60 21.17 -7.72 -3.80
N TYR A 61 21.67 -7.14 -4.89
CA TYR A 61 22.29 -5.83 -4.90
C TYR A 61 21.33 -4.75 -4.41
N ARG A 62 20.04 -4.83 -4.77
CA ARG A 62 18.99 -3.95 -4.24
C ARG A 62 18.95 -3.95 -2.71
N MET A 63 19.18 -5.08 -2.05
CA MET A 63 19.19 -5.14 -0.58
C MET A 63 20.41 -4.40 -0.01
N LEU A 64 21.57 -4.51 -0.66
CA LEU A 64 22.80 -3.85 -0.23
C LEU A 64 22.75 -2.33 -0.44
N THR A 65 22.02 -1.87 -1.45
CA THR A 65 21.85 -0.44 -1.77
C THR A 65 20.41 0.02 -1.55
N PHE A 66 19.74 -0.52 -0.53
CA PHE A 66 18.29 -0.41 -0.39
C PHE A 66 17.80 1.05 -0.34
N LYS A 67 18.41 1.90 0.49
CA LYS A 67 18.03 3.31 0.62
C LYS A 67 18.10 4.08 -0.71
N GLU A 68 19.18 3.87 -1.47
CA GLU A 68 19.38 4.48 -2.78
C GLU A 68 18.31 4.01 -3.77
N LYS A 69 17.98 2.71 -3.77
CA LYS A 69 16.92 2.16 -4.62
C LYS A 69 15.54 2.65 -4.23
N VAL A 70 15.26 2.87 -2.94
CA VAL A 70 14.03 3.51 -2.48
C VAL A 70 13.94 4.92 -3.03
N GLU A 71 14.98 5.74 -2.87
CA GLU A 71 14.99 7.11 -3.36
C GLU A 71 14.76 7.19 -4.88
N ILE A 72 15.45 6.35 -5.66
CA ILE A 72 15.24 6.25 -7.11
C ILE A 72 13.80 5.86 -7.44
N ALA A 73 13.24 4.85 -6.75
CA ALA A 73 11.89 4.37 -7.01
C ALA A 73 10.82 5.42 -6.66
N LEU A 74 11.02 6.21 -5.61
CA LEU A 74 10.13 7.33 -5.26
C LEU A 74 10.08 8.34 -6.42
N TYR A 75 11.23 8.78 -6.93
CA TYR A 75 11.30 9.79 -8.00
C TYR A 75 10.94 9.28 -9.39
N GLN A 76 10.93 7.96 -9.60
CA GLN A 76 10.35 7.37 -10.80
C GLN A 76 8.82 7.40 -10.80
N ARG A 77 8.18 7.42 -9.61
CA ARG A 77 6.72 7.49 -9.50
C ARG A 77 6.20 8.93 -9.49
N VAL A 78 6.92 9.83 -8.83
CA VAL A 78 6.45 11.19 -8.51
C VAL A 78 7.58 12.16 -8.71
N SER A 79 7.29 13.30 -9.33
CA SER A 79 8.31 14.32 -9.55
C SER A 79 8.78 14.95 -8.23
N LYS A 80 10.03 15.42 -8.20
CA LYS A 80 10.62 15.99 -6.98
C LYS A 80 9.90 17.27 -6.53
N ASP A 81 9.33 18.05 -7.45
CA ASP A 81 8.57 19.27 -7.17
C ASP A 81 7.14 19.00 -6.66
N THR A 82 6.63 17.78 -6.82
CA THR A 82 5.33 17.37 -6.27
C THR A 82 5.43 16.71 -4.90
N TRP A 83 6.65 16.48 -4.40
CA TRP A 83 6.88 15.93 -3.06
C TRP A 83 6.43 16.89 -1.94
N VAL A 84 5.63 16.35 -1.03
CA VAL A 84 5.08 17.06 0.13
C VAL A 84 5.74 16.57 1.40
N LYS A 85 6.28 17.50 2.20
CA LYS A 85 6.83 17.19 3.52
C LYS A 85 5.73 16.70 4.47
N SER A 86 6.10 15.86 5.43
CA SER A 86 5.13 15.22 6.33
C SER A 86 4.29 16.21 7.15
N ASP A 87 4.86 17.36 7.52
CA ASP A 87 4.21 18.44 8.28
C ASP A 87 3.20 19.25 7.45
N VAL A 88 3.30 19.20 6.13
CA VAL A 88 2.34 19.81 5.20
C VAL A 88 1.17 18.87 4.90
N ILE A 89 1.36 17.56 5.08
CA ILE A 89 0.30 16.55 4.93
C ILE A 89 -0.61 16.61 6.17
N PRO A 90 -1.93 16.84 6.01
CA PRO A 90 -2.85 16.87 7.14
C PRO A 90 -2.86 15.57 7.94
N ASP A 91 -2.92 15.67 9.26
CA ASP A 91 -3.03 14.50 10.13
C ASP A 91 -4.26 13.67 9.81
N ASN A 92 -5.36 14.29 9.37
CA ASN A 92 -6.55 13.58 8.95
C ASN A 92 -6.31 12.69 7.71
N ALA A 93 -5.41 13.06 6.79
CA ALA A 93 -5.05 12.21 5.65
C ALA A 93 -4.29 10.96 6.12
N LYS A 94 -3.31 11.14 7.02
CA LYS A 94 -2.56 10.05 7.66
C LYS A 94 -3.49 9.11 8.42
N ARG A 95 -4.37 9.67 9.26
CA ARG A 95 -5.32 8.95 10.11
C ARG A 95 -6.37 8.20 9.28
N ALA A 96 -6.93 8.84 8.25
CA ALA A 96 -7.88 8.20 7.35
C ALA A 96 -7.28 6.99 6.64
N LEU A 97 -6.05 7.12 6.13
CA LEU A 97 -5.33 6.02 5.48
C LEU A 97 -5.06 4.88 6.46
N ILE A 98 -4.53 5.17 7.65
CA ILE A 98 -4.32 4.16 8.70
C ILE A 98 -5.62 3.46 9.06
N ALA A 99 -6.70 4.23 9.24
CA ALA A 99 -7.98 3.69 9.69
C ALA A 99 -8.56 2.65 8.73
N ILE A 100 -8.39 2.84 7.43
CA ILE A 100 -8.97 1.97 6.41
C ILE A 100 -8.03 0.88 5.90
N GLU A 101 -6.72 1.16 5.77
CA GLU A 101 -5.75 0.22 5.21
C GLU A 101 -5.01 -0.60 6.28
N ASP A 102 -4.73 -0.02 7.45
CA ASP A 102 -3.83 -0.65 8.43
C ASP A 102 -4.06 -0.14 9.87
N LYS A 103 -5.16 -0.58 10.49
CA LYS A 103 -5.67 -0.11 11.81
C LYS A 103 -4.66 -0.17 12.95
N ARG A 104 -3.65 -1.03 12.82
CA ARG A 104 -2.62 -1.26 13.84
C ARG A 104 -1.25 -0.83 13.37
N TYR A 105 -1.16 0.04 12.38
CA TYR A 105 0.08 0.46 11.74
C TYR A 105 1.25 0.71 12.70
N TYR A 106 1.00 1.44 13.82
CA TYR A 106 2.02 1.75 14.83
C TYR A 106 2.27 0.66 15.89
N LYS A 107 1.50 -0.44 15.86
CA LYS A 107 1.51 -1.53 16.85
C LYS A 107 2.12 -2.83 16.32
N HIS A 108 2.51 -2.90 15.05
CA HIS A 108 3.20 -4.05 14.46
C HIS A 108 4.43 -3.60 13.64
N GLY A 109 5.31 -4.54 13.32
CA GLY A 109 6.43 -4.32 12.39
C GLY A 109 5.97 -4.37 10.93
N ALA A 110 6.89 -4.67 10.00
CA ALA A 110 6.60 -4.71 8.56
C ALA A 110 5.42 -5.61 8.16
N ILE A 111 5.13 -6.64 8.96
CA ILE A 111 4.06 -7.60 8.75
C ILE A 111 3.18 -7.62 10.00
N ASP A 112 1.88 -7.42 9.82
CA ASP A 112 0.90 -7.59 10.89
C ASP A 112 0.44 -9.05 10.99
N VAL A 113 1.15 -9.86 11.77
CA VAL A 113 0.83 -11.30 11.95
C VAL A 113 -0.61 -11.48 12.45
N LEU A 114 -1.01 -10.71 13.45
CA LEU A 114 -2.37 -10.77 14.00
C LEU A 114 -3.41 -10.27 12.97
N GLY A 115 -3.02 -9.34 12.08
CA GLY A 115 -3.90 -8.75 11.07
C GLY A 115 -4.15 -9.73 9.95
N VAL A 116 -3.09 -10.41 9.51
CA VAL A 116 -3.14 -11.54 8.58
C VAL A 116 -4.01 -12.66 9.15
N SER A 117 -3.79 -13.10 10.39
CA SER A 117 -4.60 -14.17 11.00
C SER A 117 -6.08 -13.82 11.07
N ARG A 118 -6.40 -12.59 11.44
CA ARG A 118 -7.77 -12.08 11.50
C ARG A 118 -8.41 -12.00 10.12
N ALA A 119 -7.72 -11.45 9.13
CA ALA A 119 -8.21 -11.38 7.75
C ALA A 119 -8.45 -12.78 7.17
N LEU A 120 -7.56 -13.75 7.44
CA LEU A 120 -7.75 -15.14 7.03
C LEU A 120 -9.00 -15.76 7.65
N TYR A 121 -9.24 -15.55 8.94
CA TYR A 121 -10.44 -16.05 9.61
C TYR A 121 -11.72 -15.43 9.04
N VAL A 122 -11.75 -14.10 8.90
CA VAL A 122 -12.91 -13.37 8.36
C VAL A 122 -13.23 -13.82 6.93
N ASN A 123 -12.21 -13.92 6.06
CA ASN A 123 -12.39 -14.35 4.68
C ASN A 123 -12.82 -15.82 4.58
N ALA A 124 -12.33 -16.70 5.46
CA ALA A 124 -12.74 -18.10 5.50
C ALA A 124 -14.20 -18.26 5.91
N VAL A 125 -14.67 -17.48 6.88
CA VAL A 125 -16.08 -17.47 7.31
C VAL A 125 -16.99 -16.87 6.23
N ALA A 126 -16.55 -15.80 5.56
CA ALA A 126 -17.31 -15.16 4.49
C ALA A 126 -17.35 -15.96 3.18
N GLY A 127 -16.39 -16.87 2.96
CA GLY A 127 -16.24 -17.61 1.71
C GLY A 127 -15.68 -16.77 0.55
N GLU A 128 -15.37 -15.49 0.80
CA GLU A 128 -14.79 -14.56 -0.17
C GLU A 128 -13.76 -13.63 0.50
N THR A 129 -13.02 -12.87 -0.31
CA THR A 129 -12.05 -11.89 0.23
C THR A 129 -12.77 -10.60 0.61
N VAL A 130 -13.07 -10.45 1.89
CA VAL A 130 -13.72 -9.26 2.47
C VAL A 130 -12.68 -8.30 3.06
N GLU A 131 -11.57 -8.84 3.56
CA GLU A 131 -10.54 -8.05 4.24
C GLU A 131 -9.12 -8.33 3.73
N GLY A 132 -8.33 -7.25 3.61
CA GLY A 132 -6.91 -7.30 3.29
C GLY A 132 -6.06 -7.52 4.54
N GLY A 133 -5.05 -8.38 4.42
CA GLY A 133 -4.05 -8.60 5.47
C GLY A 133 -2.70 -7.91 5.23
N SER A 134 -2.61 -7.00 4.25
CA SER A 134 -1.32 -6.37 3.89
C SER A 134 -1.17 -5.02 4.59
N THR A 135 0.02 -4.77 5.15
CA THR A 135 0.35 -3.50 5.84
C THR A 135 0.58 -2.36 4.86
N ILE A 136 0.53 -1.11 5.33
CA ILE A 136 0.90 0.07 4.51
C ILE A 136 2.34 -0.06 3.98
N THR A 137 3.27 -0.58 4.78
CA THR A 137 4.67 -0.81 4.38
C THR A 137 4.77 -1.81 3.22
N GLN A 138 4.02 -2.92 3.32
CA GLN A 138 3.92 -3.91 2.26
C GLN A 138 3.34 -3.33 0.97
N GLN A 139 2.31 -2.50 1.09
CA GLN A 139 1.71 -1.83 -0.05
C GLN A 139 2.69 -0.82 -0.70
N LEU A 140 3.42 -0.03 0.09
CA LEU A 140 4.44 0.89 -0.42
C LEU A 140 5.50 0.15 -1.22
N VAL A 141 6.11 -0.87 -0.63
CA VAL A 141 7.14 -1.70 -1.28
C VAL A 141 6.64 -2.33 -2.57
N LYS A 142 5.41 -2.87 -2.54
CA LYS A 142 4.77 -3.43 -3.74
C LYS A 142 4.70 -2.37 -4.84
N ASN A 143 4.26 -1.16 -4.52
CA ASN A 143 4.10 -0.09 -5.49
C ASN A 143 5.45 0.44 -6.02
N LEU A 144 6.50 0.46 -5.20
CA LEU A 144 7.82 0.96 -5.60
C LEU A 144 8.63 -0.04 -6.43
N PHE A 145 8.56 -1.33 -6.10
CA PHE A 145 9.53 -2.30 -6.60
C PHE A 145 8.93 -3.50 -7.32
N LEU A 146 7.69 -3.89 -7.03
CA LEU A 146 7.23 -5.22 -7.41
C LEU A 146 6.19 -5.16 -8.52
N SER A 147 6.19 -6.18 -9.37
CA SER A 147 5.11 -6.36 -10.33
C SER A 147 3.81 -6.77 -9.64
N SER A 148 2.66 -6.51 -10.27
CA SER A 148 1.33 -6.87 -9.76
C SER A 148 1.00 -8.36 -9.93
N LYS A 149 1.96 -9.18 -10.38
CA LYS A 149 1.81 -10.64 -10.51
C LYS A 149 1.38 -11.27 -9.18
N ARG A 150 0.40 -12.17 -9.21
CA ARG A 150 -0.12 -12.78 -7.98
C ARG A 150 0.52 -14.14 -7.70
N THR A 151 1.83 -14.14 -7.48
CA THR A 151 2.61 -15.35 -7.10
C THR A 151 3.02 -15.32 -5.63
N MET A 152 3.29 -16.49 -5.04
CA MET A 152 3.69 -16.60 -3.64
C MET A 152 5.14 -16.14 -3.42
N THR A 153 6.03 -16.38 -4.39
CA THR A 153 7.40 -15.87 -4.46
C THR A 153 7.43 -14.34 -4.38
N ARG A 154 6.62 -13.66 -5.20
CA ARG A 154 6.50 -12.20 -5.17
C ARG A 154 5.96 -11.71 -3.81
N LYS A 155 5.03 -12.44 -3.19
CA LYS A 155 4.54 -12.08 -1.84
C LYS A 155 5.61 -12.27 -0.75
N ALA A 156 6.49 -13.27 -0.89
CA ALA A 156 7.62 -13.45 0.00
C ALA A 156 8.68 -12.34 -0.16
N GLU A 157 8.97 -11.93 -1.40
CA GLU A 157 9.85 -10.78 -1.68
C GLU A 157 9.28 -9.47 -1.10
N GLU A 158 7.97 -9.24 -1.24
CA GLU A 158 7.28 -8.10 -0.63
C GLU A 158 7.48 -8.05 0.89
N ALA A 159 7.39 -9.20 1.56
CA ALA A 159 7.62 -9.29 3.00
C ALA A 159 9.07 -8.95 3.38
N ILE A 160 10.06 -9.46 2.63
CA ILE A 160 11.48 -9.18 2.88
C ILE A 160 11.80 -7.69 2.69
N LEU A 161 11.35 -7.11 1.58
CA LEU A 161 11.57 -5.70 1.28
C LEU A 161 10.81 -4.78 2.26
N ALA A 162 9.64 -5.19 2.76
CA ALA A 162 8.92 -4.45 3.80
C ALA A 162 9.68 -4.45 5.13
N ILE A 163 10.31 -5.58 5.49
CA ILE A 163 11.19 -5.66 6.67
C ILE A 163 12.38 -4.70 6.51
N GLU A 164 13.01 -4.68 5.33
CA GLU A 164 14.11 -3.77 5.05
C GLU A 164 13.67 -2.29 5.08
N MET A 165 12.45 -2.01 4.60
CA MET A 165 11.86 -0.68 4.66
C MET A 165 11.70 -0.19 6.11
N GLU A 166 11.14 -1.00 7.02
CA GLU A 166 11.03 -0.60 8.44
C GLU A 166 12.37 -0.65 9.19
N HIS A 167 13.39 -1.30 8.64
CA HIS A 167 14.75 -1.25 9.19
C HIS A 167 15.40 0.11 8.98
N TYR A 168 15.21 0.74 7.82
CA TYR A 168 15.84 2.01 7.47
C TYR A 168 14.97 3.25 7.69
N TYR A 169 13.65 3.10 7.72
CA TYR A 169 12.72 4.22 7.76
C TYR A 169 11.71 4.04 8.90
N SER A 170 11.42 5.14 9.59
CA SER A 170 10.37 5.20 10.60
C SER A 170 8.99 5.04 9.98
N LYS A 171 8.00 4.68 10.81
CA LYS A 171 6.58 4.61 10.41
C LYS A 171 6.10 5.93 9.80
N ASP A 172 6.50 7.06 10.33
CA ASP A 172 6.09 8.37 9.82
C ASP A 172 6.70 8.67 8.45
N GLU A 173 7.96 8.31 8.23
CA GLU A 173 8.61 8.43 6.91
C GLU A 173 7.94 7.51 5.88
N ILE A 174 7.63 6.26 6.24
CA ILE A 174 6.94 5.31 5.36
C ILE A 174 5.55 5.80 5.00
N LEU A 175 4.79 6.31 5.97
CA LEU A 175 3.46 6.86 5.72
C LEU A 175 3.53 8.09 4.80
N THR A 176 4.54 8.95 5.00
CA THR A 176 4.80 10.11 4.14
C THR A 176 5.16 9.68 2.73
N MET A 177 6.04 8.67 2.57
CA MET A 177 6.38 8.08 1.27
C MET A 177 5.16 7.49 0.58
N TYR A 178 4.31 6.76 1.31
CA TYR A 178 3.07 6.19 0.76
C TYR A 178 2.14 7.27 0.23
N LEU A 179 1.80 8.27 1.06
CA LEU A 179 0.87 9.33 0.66
C LEU A 179 1.41 10.17 -0.49
N ASN A 180 2.74 10.28 -0.63
CA ASN A 180 3.35 10.96 -1.76
C ASN A 180 3.38 10.12 -3.03
N THR A 181 3.26 8.79 -3.00
CA THR A 181 3.52 7.94 -4.18
C THR A 181 2.39 7.03 -4.62
N VAL A 182 1.38 6.88 -3.79
CA VAL A 182 0.20 6.07 -4.12
C VAL A 182 -0.55 6.70 -5.29
N TYR A 183 -1.08 5.83 -6.15
CA TYR A 183 -1.91 6.23 -7.28
C TYR A 183 -3.34 6.47 -6.81
N TYR A 184 -3.85 7.68 -6.99
CA TYR A 184 -5.20 8.06 -6.57
C TYR A 184 -6.24 7.94 -7.68
N GLY A 185 -5.84 7.64 -8.92
CA GLY A 185 -6.72 7.73 -10.10
C GLY A 185 -6.37 8.95 -10.96
N HIS A 186 -6.91 9.04 -12.18
CA HIS A 186 -6.73 10.20 -13.07
C HIS A 186 -5.27 10.63 -13.35
N ASN A 187 -4.33 9.68 -13.37
CA ASN A 187 -2.89 9.94 -13.43
C ASN A 187 -2.34 10.80 -12.27
N PHE A 188 -3.08 10.98 -11.18
CA PHE A 188 -2.61 11.65 -9.98
C PHE A 188 -1.81 10.68 -9.11
N TYR A 189 -0.51 10.95 -8.99
CA TYR A 189 0.40 10.25 -8.10
C TYR A 189 0.74 11.14 -6.93
N GLY A 190 0.41 10.65 -5.73
CA GLY A 190 0.67 11.40 -4.52
C GLY A 190 -0.40 12.43 -4.18
N ILE A 191 -0.38 12.79 -2.90
CA ILE A 191 -1.40 13.64 -2.29
C ILE A 191 -1.45 15.05 -2.86
N LYS A 192 -0.33 15.58 -3.38
CA LYS A 192 -0.30 16.91 -4.01
C LYS A 192 -1.12 16.95 -5.28
N GLU A 193 -0.79 16.08 -6.23
CA GLU A 193 -1.49 16.00 -7.51
C GLU A 193 -2.97 15.64 -7.30
N ALA A 194 -3.27 14.76 -6.33
CA ALA A 194 -4.64 14.42 -6.01
C ALA A 194 -5.42 15.58 -5.38
N ALA A 195 -4.81 16.37 -4.49
CA ALA A 195 -5.47 17.54 -3.88
C ALA A 195 -5.75 18.64 -4.92
N GLU A 196 -4.77 18.91 -5.77
CA GLU A 196 -4.86 19.92 -6.83
C GLU A 196 -5.84 19.47 -7.92
N GLY A 197 -5.72 18.21 -8.35
CA GLY A 197 -6.48 17.63 -9.44
C GLY A 197 -7.95 17.37 -9.10
N TYR A 198 -8.25 16.78 -7.93
CA TYR A 198 -9.63 16.48 -7.56
C TYR A 198 -10.40 17.69 -7.01
N PHE A 199 -9.73 18.55 -6.24
CA PHE A 199 -10.40 19.55 -5.41
C PHE A 199 -9.91 20.98 -5.61
N GLY A 200 -8.97 21.22 -6.53
CA GLY A 200 -8.41 22.55 -6.76
C GLY A 200 -7.72 23.16 -5.53
N THR A 201 -7.17 22.34 -4.63
CA THR A 201 -6.61 22.80 -3.34
C THR A 201 -5.20 22.26 -3.09
N SER A 202 -4.52 22.79 -2.08
CA SER A 202 -3.23 22.28 -1.62
C SER A 202 -3.40 21.20 -0.55
N PRO A 203 -2.44 20.27 -0.39
CA PRO A 203 -2.49 19.22 0.65
C PRO A 203 -2.85 19.74 2.04
N SER A 204 -2.21 20.83 2.49
CA SER A 204 -2.43 21.44 3.82
C SER A 204 -3.84 22.00 4.03
N ARG A 205 -4.63 22.13 2.97
CA ARG A 205 -5.99 22.70 2.99
C ARG A 205 -7.08 21.65 2.78
N LEU A 206 -6.71 20.36 2.68
CA LEU A 206 -7.70 19.29 2.55
C LEU A 206 -8.58 19.22 3.80
N THR A 207 -9.89 19.16 3.59
CA THR A 207 -10.86 18.92 4.67
C THR A 207 -10.82 17.47 5.12
N LEU A 208 -11.46 17.15 6.26
CA LEU A 208 -11.64 15.77 6.71
C LEU A 208 -12.36 14.92 5.64
N GLY A 209 -13.41 15.47 5.01
CA GLY A 209 -14.14 14.81 3.93
C GLY A 209 -13.23 14.48 2.74
N GLN A 210 -12.43 15.45 2.29
CA GLN A 210 -11.48 15.26 1.18
C GLN A 210 -10.37 14.26 1.55
N CYS A 211 -9.84 14.31 2.77
CA CYS A 211 -8.87 13.32 3.28
C CYS A 211 -9.44 11.90 3.26
N ALA A 212 -10.68 11.73 3.75
CA ALA A 212 -11.36 10.44 3.74
C ALA A 212 -11.67 9.95 2.32
N MET A 213 -12.00 10.87 1.41
CA MET A 213 -12.20 10.54 -0.01
C MET A 213 -10.90 10.04 -0.63
N LEU A 214 -9.79 10.75 -0.46
CA LEU A 214 -8.49 10.30 -0.98
C LEU A 214 -8.07 8.95 -0.39
N ALA A 215 -8.28 8.70 0.90
CA ALA A 215 -7.99 7.41 1.52
C ALA A 215 -8.86 6.26 0.99
N ALA A 216 -10.02 6.55 0.38
CA ALA A 216 -10.89 5.55 -0.21
C ALA A 216 -10.38 5.02 -1.57
N LEU A 217 -9.59 5.80 -2.30
CA LEU A 217 -9.23 5.53 -3.70
C LEU A 217 -8.17 4.43 -3.89
N PRO A 218 -7.06 4.35 -3.13
CA PRO A 218 -5.96 3.42 -3.36
C PRO A 218 -6.35 1.95 -3.52
N ASN A 219 -7.44 1.53 -2.88
CA ASN A 219 -7.94 0.16 -2.94
C ASN A 219 -8.32 -0.28 -4.36
N ALA A 220 -8.96 0.61 -5.12
CA ALA A 220 -9.38 0.36 -6.49
C ALA A 220 -9.52 1.69 -7.27
N PRO A 221 -8.41 2.39 -7.59
CA PRO A 221 -8.46 3.77 -8.06
C PRO A 221 -9.30 4.00 -9.31
N SER A 222 -9.26 3.05 -10.26
CA SER A 222 -10.07 3.14 -11.49
C SER A 222 -11.55 2.81 -11.29
N TYR A 223 -11.89 2.00 -10.28
CA TYR A 223 -13.29 1.62 -10.01
C TYR A 223 -13.97 2.61 -9.06
N LEU A 224 -13.20 3.20 -8.15
CA LEU A 224 -13.66 4.16 -7.14
C LEU A 224 -13.37 5.60 -7.54
N ASP A 225 -13.05 5.85 -8.81
CA ASP A 225 -12.84 7.19 -9.30
C ASP A 225 -14.12 8.03 -9.09
N PRO A 226 -14.04 9.16 -8.36
CA PRO A 226 -15.20 9.99 -8.06
C PRO A 226 -15.83 10.64 -9.30
N TYR A 227 -15.10 10.83 -10.41
CA TYR A 227 -15.66 11.42 -11.63
C TYR A 227 -16.52 10.43 -12.42
N THR A 228 -16.14 9.15 -12.45
CA THR A 228 -16.89 8.12 -13.19
C THR A 228 -17.81 7.28 -12.30
N ASN A 229 -17.51 7.15 -11.00
CA ASN A 229 -18.27 6.36 -10.03
C ASN A 229 -18.39 7.07 -8.67
N TYR A 230 -18.96 8.27 -8.68
CA TYR A 230 -19.18 9.06 -7.46
C TYR A 230 -19.89 8.28 -6.34
N LYS A 231 -20.92 7.48 -6.67
CA LYS A 231 -21.67 6.71 -5.69
C LYS A 231 -20.80 5.66 -5.00
N GLY A 232 -19.96 4.94 -5.75
CA GLY A 232 -19.01 3.97 -5.20
C GLY A 232 -17.93 4.65 -4.36
N ALA A 233 -17.38 5.76 -4.85
CA ALA A 233 -16.40 6.57 -4.15
C ALA A 233 -16.94 7.08 -2.79
N LYS A 234 -18.16 7.65 -2.79
CA LYS A 234 -18.84 8.10 -1.56
C LYS A 234 -19.16 6.97 -0.60
N ALA A 235 -19.58 5.80 -1.09
CA ALA A 235 -19.82 4.65 -0.22
C ALA A 235 -18.54 4.20 0.49
N ARG A 236 -17.41 4.17 -0.24
CA ARG A 236 -16.10 3.85 0.37
C ARG A 236 -15.58 4.96 1.28
N GLN A 237 -15.77 6.24 0.93
CA GLN A 237 -15.49 7.37 1.81
C GLN A 237 -16.24 7.25 3.15
N LYS A 238 -17.52 6.89 3.09
CA LYS A 238 -18.33 6.67 4.30
C LYS A 238 -17.70 5.60 5.19
N LEU A 239 -17.28 4.48 4.59
CA LEU A 239 -16.60 3.42 5.33
C LEU A 239 -15.28 3.90 5.95
N VAL A 240 -14.49 4.74 5.26
CA VAL A 240 -13.28 5.35 5.86
C VAL A 240 -13.64 6.16 7.10
N LEU A 241 -14.66 7.03 7.02
CA LEU A 241 -15.10 7.85 8.15
C LEU A 241 -15.63 6.99 9.31
N GLU A 242 -16.43 5.98 9.02
CA GLU A 242 -16.90 4.99 10.02
C GLU A 242 -15.71 4.30 10.71
N GLN A 243 -14.69 3.88 9.95
CA GLN A 243 -13.48 3.29 10.52
C GLN A 243 -12.65 4.28 11.36
N MET A 244 -12.65 5.57 11.02
CA MET A 244 -12.02 6.60 11.85
C MET A 244 -12.78 6.82 13.16
N VAL A 245 -14.12 6.76 13.15
CA VAL A 245 -14.94 6.82 14.37
C VAL A 245 -14.70 5.60 15.26
N ASP A 246 -14.75 4.39 14.69
CA ASP A 246 -14.54 3.12 15.41
C ASP A 246 -13.19 3.09 16.15
N GLN A 247 -12.18 3.77 15.60
CA GLN A 247 -10.83 3.85 16.15
C GLN A 247 -10.62 5.06 17.07
N GLY A 248 -11.67 5.85 17.35
CA GLY A 248 -11.60 7.03 18.21
C GLY A 248 -10.78 8.17 17.62
N MET A 249 -10.63 8.21 16.29
CA MET A 249 -9.89 9.27 15.62
C MET A 249 -10.75 10.53 15.41
N ILE A 250 -12.04 10.35 15.18
CA ILE A 250 -13.01 11.44 15.05
C ILE A 250 -14.28 11.07 15.80
N THR A 251 -15.10 12.07 16.10
CA THR A 251 -16.45 11.88 16.63
C THR A 251 -17.42 11.51 15.51
N GLN A 252 -18.55 10.89 15.85
CA GLN A 252 -19.62 10.62 14.89
C GLN A 252 -20.13 11.90 14.23
N ALA A 253 -20.23 13.01 14.98
CA ALA A 253 -20.67 14.30 14.45
C ALA A 253 -19.70 14.86 13.39
N GLU A 254 -18.38 14.74 13.61
CA GLU A 254 -17.38 15.12 12.61
C GLU A 254 -17.47 14.25 11.36
N ALA A 255 -17.70 12.94 11.52
CA ALA A 255 -17.88 12.02 10.40
C ALA A 255 -19.14 12.35 9.57
N ASP A 256 -20.27 12.58 10.23
CA ASP A 256 -21.54 12.92 9.57
C ASP A 256 -21.44 14.26 8.83
N TYR A 257 -20.78 15.25 9.44
CA TYR A 257 -20.49 16.52 8.79
C TYR A 257 -19.56 16.32 7.59
N ALA A 258 -18.41 15.66 7.76
CA ALA A 258 -17.46 15.41 6.67
C ALA A 258 -18.05 14.61 5.50
N TYR A 259 -19.01 13.73 5.77
CA TYR A 259 -19.70 12.97 4.74
C TYR A 259 -20.70 13.82 3.93
N THR A 260 -21.33 14.82 4.55
CA THR A 260 -22.32 15.69 3.90
C THR A 260 -21.72 16.93 3.25
N GLN A 261 -20.47 17.28 3.58
CA GLN A 261 -19.72 18.35 2.94
C GLN A 261 -19.63 18.15 1.42
N ASP A 262 -19.80 19.25 0.70
CA ASP A 262 -19.38 19.34 -0.70
C ASP A 262 -17.85 19.21 -0.76
N LEU A 263 -17.39 18.29 -1.61
CA LEU A 263 -15.97 18.01 -1.75
C LEU A 263 -15.29 18.93 -2.77
N GLY A 264 -16.06 19.70 -3.56
CA GLY A 264 -15.53 20.54 -4.63
C GLY A 264 -14.97 19.73 -5.79
N LEU A 265 -15.63 18.60 -6.10
CA LEU A 265 -15.33 17.79 -7.29
C LEU A 265 -16.01 18.46 -8.49
N ASP A 266 -15.25 19.17 -9.32
CA ASP A 266 -15.76 19.75 -10.56
C ASP A 266 -16.06 18.63 -11.57
N ASN A 267 -17.34 18.45 -11.94
CA ASN A 267 -17.77 17.48 -12.96
C ASN A 267 -17.45 17.94 -14.38
#